data_AF-A0A383BZM5-F1
#
_entry.id   AF-A0A383BZM5-F1
#
_cell.length_a   1.000
_cell.length_b   1.000
_cell.length_c   1.000
_cell.angle_alpha   90.00
_cell.angle_beta   90.00
_cell.angle_gamma   90.00
#
_symmetry.space_group_name_H-M   'P 1'
#
loop_
_entity.id
_entity.type
_entity.pdbx_description
1 polymer ?
#
loop_
_entity_poly.entity_id
_entity_poly.type
_entity_poly.pdbx_seq_one_letter_code
_entity_poly.pdbx_strand_id
1 'polypeptide(L)'
;RSAKAKFFSKGGDPNNFTYSFPYSIGSLEKLENSSKGLGSISFLDQSDGIIRSVPLIIQFKKKLYPTLGLEMIRVGSKQKNIFVELDEVGVKKLSVRPFKITSDANGLFWIRYKQSQKSQYISSTSVYDEKFEEGFFKDKYVLIGASAQGLFDLVKTPLGITIPGVEVHANVIENILNNSYLIRNPKVYIVELLFSIIIAFITFYFSQNIKPKYGLAIYFSSIISVILIGLTFFLLRSELIDI
;
A
#
# COMPACT_ATOMS: atom_id res chain seq x y z
N ARG A 1 9.87 13.37 20.68
CA ARG A 1 9.04 12.36 19.99
C ARG A 1 9.81 11.07 19.82
N SER A 2 9.20 9.94 20.13
CA SER A 2 9.80 8.62 19.96
C SER A 2 8.75 7.66 19.43
N ALA A 3 9.13 6.79 18.47
CA ALA A 3 8.30 5.69 18.06
C ALA A 3 7.89 4.85 19.28
N LYS A 4 6.60 4.49 19.37
CA LYS A 4 6.07 3.62 20.43
C LYS A 4 6.27 2.13 20.08
N ALA A 5 6.28 1.81 18.79
CA ALA A 5 6.60 0.49 18.28
C ALA A 5 8.10 0.18 18.43
N LYS A 6 8.41 -1.07 18.76
CA LYS A 6 9.77 -1.61 18.70
C LYS A 6 9.96 -2.38 17.41
N PHE A 7 11.09 -2.17 16.75
CA PHE A 7 11.44 -2.86 15.50
C PHE A 7 12.52 -3.90 15.77
N PHE A 8 12.36 -5.07 15.16
CA PHE A 8 13.40 -6.10 15.08
C PHE A 8 13.64 -6.43 13.61
N SER A 9 14.88 -6.37 13.16
CA SER A 9 15.24 -6.73 11.80
C SER A 9 15.99 -8.06 11.75
N LYS A 10 15.84 -8.77 10.63
CA LYS A 10 16.61 -9.96 10.27
C LYS A 10 17.09 -9.81 8.84
N GLY A 11 18.37 -10.10 8.58
CA GLY A 11 18.94 -10.06 7.23
C GLY A 11 19.50 -8.71 6.79
N GLY A 12 19.45 -7.66 7.63
CA GLY A 12 20.02 -6.35 7.32
C GLY A 12 19.48 -5.21 8.18
N ASP A 13 19.82 -3.98 7.81
CA ASP A 13 19.28 -2.74 8.41
C ASP A 13 18.17 -2.14 7.53
N PRO A 14 16.90 -2.08 7.99
CA PRO A 14 15.81 -1.46 7.25
C PRO A 14 16.02 0.02 6.93
N ASN A 15 16.89 0.73 7.65
CA ASN A 15 17.16 2.13 7.39
C ASN A 15 17.78 2.38 6.01
N ASN A 16 18.39 1.37 5.38
CA ASN A 16 19.01 1.50 4.06
C ASN A 16 17.99 1.46 2.91
N PHE A 17 16.77 0.98 3.17
CA PHE A 17 15.76 0.73 2.14
C PHE A 17 14.46 1.50 2.36
N THR A 18 14.28 2.11 3.54
CA THR A 18 13.03 2.78 3.90
C THR A 18 13.06 4.27 3.57
N TYR A 19 11.92 4.81 3.17
CA TYR A 19 11.79 6.23 2.83
C TYR A 19 12.06 7.12 4.04
N SER A 20 12.98 8.07 3.87
CA SER A 20 13.39 9.02 4.89
C SER A 20 12.68 10.35 4.72
N PHE A 21 12.03 10.82 5.79
CA PHE A 21 11.42 12.14 5.83
C PHE A 21 12.32 13.09 6.63
N PRO A 22 12.66 14.27 6.09
CA PRO A 22 13.54 15.23 6.77
C PRO A 22 12.86 15.92 7.96
N TYR A 23 11.53 16.09 7.87
CA TYR A 23 10.72 16.82 8.85
C TYR A 23 9.52 15.98 9.27
N SER A 24 8.98 16.27 10.46
CA SER A 24 7.70 15.71 10.90
C SER A 24 6.87 16.75 11.62
N ILE A 25 5.59 16.78 11.28
CA ILE A 25 4.52 17.41 12.06
C ILE A 25 3.82 16.25 12.79
N GLY A 26 3.33 16.49 13.99
CA GLY A 26 2.66 15.43 14.75
C GLY A 26 1.72 16.02 15.77
N SER A 27 1.06 15.13 16.50
CA SER A 27 0.00 15.45 17.44
C SER A 27 0.49 16.24 18.66
N LEU A 28 -0.44 16.90 19.34
CA LEU A 28 -0.19 17.55 20.62
C LEU A 28 0.46 16.58 21.61
N GLU A 29 1.45 17.06 22.37
CA GLU A 29 2.23 16.23 23.30
C GLU A 29 1.35 15.43 24.28
N LYS A 30 0.27 16.05 24.77
CA LYS A 30 -0.71 15.41 25.64
C LYS A 30 -1.33 14.16 25.00
N LEU A 31 -1.63 14.20 23.70
CA LEU A 31 -2.18 13.06 22.97
C LEU A 31 -1.12 11.99 22.72
N GLU A 32 0.09 12.40 22.33
CA GLU A 32 1.19 11.46 22.05
C GLU A 32 1.62 10.69 23.31
N ASN A 33 1.67 11.35 24.46
CA ASN A 33 2.06 10.74 25.73
C ASN A 33 1.00 9.75 26.25
N SER A 34 -0.28 10.03 26.03
CA SER A 34 -1.39 9.14 26.41
C SER A 34 -1.68 8.02 25.40
N SER A 35 -1.10 8.07 24.20
CA SER A 35 -1.32 7.05 23.16
C SER A 35 -0.56 5.74 23.41
N LYS A 36 -1.20 4.61 23.08
CA LYS A 36 -0.55 3.28 23.06
C LYS A 36 0.33 3.04 21.82
N GLY A 37 0.14 3.86 20.79
CA GLY A 37 0.84 3.75 19.52
C GLY A 37 0.93 5.09 18.81
N LEU A 38 1.95 5.23 17.97
CA LEU A 38 2.19 6.43 17.17
C LEU A 38 2.57 6.00 15.76
N GLY A 39 1.75 6.36 14.77
CA GLY A 39 1.96 6.00 13.37
C GLY A 39 1.93 7.23 12.46
N SER A 40 2.73 7.19 11.40
CA SER A 40 2.75 8.24 10.38
C SER A 40 1.57 8.10 9.41
N ILE A 41 1.00 9.23 8.98
CA ILE A 41 -0.02 9.31 7.92
C ILE A 41 0.58 9.72 6.56
N SER A 42 1.90 9.82 6.47
CA SER A 42 2.57 10.26 5.25
C SER A 42 2.39 9.24 4.13
N PHE A 43 2.04 9.76 2.96
CA PHE A 43 2.09 9.04 1.69
C PHE A 43 3.32 9.50 0.88
N LEU A 44 3.60 8.76 -0.19
CA LEU A 44 4.62 9.16 -1.16
C LEU A 44 3.91 9.85 -2.32
N ASP A 45 4.45 10.99 -2.73
CA ASP A 45 3.93 11.73 -3.87
C ASP A 45 4.09 10.89 -5.14
N GLN A 46 2.98 10.61 -5.81
CA GLN A 46 2.97 10.02 -7.14
C GLN A 46 2.77 11.13 -8.17
N SER A 47 3.41 11.00 -9.34
CA SER A 47 3.39 12.05 -10.39
C SER A 47 1.99 12.44 -10.88
N ASP A 48 1.02 11.52 -10.77
CA ASP A 48 -0.38 11.73 -11.16
C ASP A 48 -1.32 12.02 -9.96
N GLY A 49 -0.77 12.10 -8.74
CA GLY A 49 -1.52 12.33 -7.51
C GLY A 49 -2.48 11.20 -7.11
N ILE A 50 -2.40 10.03 -7.76
CA ILE A 50 -3.19 8.86 -7.40
C ILE A 50 -2.42 8.05 -6.36
N ILE A 51 -3.07 7.68 -5.25
CA ILE A 51 -2.42 6.84 -4.23
C ILE A 51 -2.67 5.38 -4.58
N ARG A 52 -1.62 4.67 -5.04
CA ARG A 52 -1.67 3.21 -5.32
C ARG A 52 -1.08 2.38 -4.19
N SER A 53 -0.09 2.93 -3.52
CA SER A 53 0.69 2.26 -2.50
C SER A 53 1.09 3.25 -1.41
N VAL A 54 1.33 2.73 -0.22
CA VAL A 54 1.83 3.50 0.93
C VAL A 54 2.95 2.74 1.62
N PRO A 55 3.93 3.42 2.22
CA PRO A 55 4.89 2.75 3.07
C PRO A 55 4.19 2.17 4.30
N LEU A 56 4.64 1.00 4.78
CA LEU A 56 4.23 0.49 6.09
C LEU A 56 5.14 0.96 7.22
N ILE A 57 6.38 1.29 6.86
CA ILE A 57 7.39 1.85 7.73
C ILE A 57 8.10 2.99 7.01
N ILE A 58 8.42 4.03 7.76
CA ILE A 58 9.19 5.18 7.29
C ILE A 58 10.33 5.45 8.25
N GLN A 59 11.28 6.26 7.81
CA GLN A 59 12.39 6.73 8.63
C GLN A 59 12.23 8.23 8.92
N PHE A 60 12.43 8.60 10.19
CA PHE A 60 12.58 9.99 10.61
C PHE A 60 13.75 10.07 11.60
N LYS A 61 14.73 10.94 11.32
CA LYS A 61 15.97 11.07 12.13
C LYS A 61 16.66 9.72 12.41
N LYS A 62 16.83 8.90 11.38
CA LYS A 62 17.42 7.54 11.44
C LYS A 62 16.69 6.56 12.38
N LYS A 63 15.43 6.84 12.73
CA LYS A 63 14.57 5.94 13.51
C LYS A 63 13.39 5.52 12.66
N LEU A 64 13.03 4.23 12.76
CA LEU A 64 11.87 3.69 12.09
C LEU A 64 10.59 4.08 12.83
N TYR A 65 9.56 4.42 12.05
CA TYR A 65 8.21 4.66 12.51
C TYR A 65 7.25 3.83 11.64
N PRO A 66 6.25 3.16 12.25
CA PRO A 66 5.21 2.53 11.46
C PRO A 66 4.29 3.60 10.88
N THR A 67 3.60 3.30 9.78
CA THR A 67 2.45 4.10 9.36
C THR A 67 1.21 3.74 10.17
N LEU A 68 0.21 4.64 10.17
CA LEU A 68 -0.97 4.56 11.00
C LEU A 68 -1.67 3.20 10.91
N GLY A 69 -1.85 2.68 9.69
CA GLY A 69 -2.49 1.38 9.47
C GLY A 69 -1.74 0.22 10.13
N LEU A 70 -0.41 0.14 9.95
CA LEU A 70 0.40 -0.91 10.57
C LEU A 70 0.43 -0.78 12.10
N GLU A 71 0.50 0.45 12.61
CA GLU A 71 0.54 0.71 14.05
C GLU A 71 -0.78 0.35 14.73
N MET A 72 -1.91 0.67 14.09
CA MET A 72 -3.23 0.26 14.59
C MET A 72 -3.32 -1.26 14.69
N ILE A 73 -2.87 -2.00 13.67
CA ILE A 73 -2.84 -3.47 13.71
C ILE A 73 -1.94 -3.97 14.85
N ARG A 74 -0.77 -3.37 15.06
CA ARG A 74 0.13 -3.73 16.17
C ARG A 74 -0.56 -3.55 17.52
N VAL A 75 -1.18 -2.40 17.74
CA VAL A 75 -1.88 -2.08 19.00
C VAL A 75 -3.10 -2.99 19.18
N GLY A 76 -3.93 -3.15 18.15
CA GLY A 76 -5.14 -3.99 18.18
C GLY A 76 -4.82 -5.47 18.39
N SER A 77 -3.72 -5.95 17.83
CA SER A 77 -3.21 -7.33 18.03
C SER A 77 -2.44 -7.49 19.34
N LYS A 78 -2.39 -6.45 20.18
CA LYS A 78 -1.67 -6.42 21.48
C LYS A 78 -0.18 -6.79 21.35
N GLN A 79 0.44 -6.49 20.22
CA GLN A 79 1.85 -6.78 19.98
C GLN A 79 2.72 -5.59 20.40
N LYS A 80 3.93 -5.88 20.91
CA LYS A 80 4.92 -4.84 21.24
C LYS A 80 5.85 -4.50 20.08
N ASN A 81 6.01 -5.45 19.17
CA ASN A 81 7.11 -5.48 18.21
C ASN A 81 6.59 -5.62 16.78
N ILE A 82 7.30 -5.00 15.85
CA ILE A 82 7.17 -5.18 14.41
C ILE A 82 8.46 -5.85 13.92
N PHE A 83 8.33 -6.98 13.25
CA PHE A 83 9.47 -7.69 12.68
C PHE A 83 9.63 -7.32 11.22
N VAL A 84 10.86 -7.01 10.80
CA VAL A 84 11.23 -6.69 9.42
C VAL A 84 12.22 -7.74 8.93
N GLU A 85 11.81 -8.53 7.96
CA GLU A 85 12.68 -9.49 7.26
C GLU A 85 13.21 -8.80 6.00
N LEU A 86 14.53 -8.84 5.82
CA LEU A 86 15.23 -8.32 4.66
C LEU A 86 15.91 -9.45 3.90
N ASP A 87 16.16 -9.20 2.62
CA ASP A 87 17.05 -9.97 1.77
C ASP A 87 18.08 -9.04 1.08
N GLU A 88 18.77 -9.55 0.07
CA GLU A 88 19.82 -8.82 -0.65
C GLU A 88 19.31 -7.58 -1.39
N VAL A 89 18.02 -7.54 -1.74
CA VAL A 89 17.42 -6.46 -2.53
C VAL A 89 16.60 -5.48 -1.68
N GLY A 90 16.29 -5.81 -0.43
CA GLY A 90 15.73 -4.87 0.54
C GLY A 90 14.76 -5.50 1.53
N VAL A 91 13.72 -4.75 1.89
CA VAL A 91 12.63 -5.26 2.72
C VAL A 91 11.87 -6.34 1.94
N LYS A 92 11.69 -7.50 2.56
CA LYS A 92 10.97 -8.62 1.97
C LYS A 92 9.61 -8.84 2.63
N LYS A 93 9.57 -8.67 3.96
CA LYS A 93 8.35 -8.93 4.74
C LYS A 93 8.33 -8.10 6.02
N LEU A 94 7.15 -7.59 6.35
CA LEU A 94 6.86 -7.04 7.67
C LEU A 94 5.90 -7.97 8.40
N SER A 95 6.10 -8.17 9.70
CA SER A 95 5.25 -9.07 10.49
C SER A 95 4.83 -8.44 11.81
N VAL A 96 3.53 -8.51 12.06
CA VAL A 96 2.87 -8.17 13.32
C VAL A 96 1.95 -9.33 13.62
N ARG A 97 2.37 -10.23 14.53
CA ARG A 97 1.67 -11.51 14.73
C ARG A 97 0.16 -11.28 14.97
N PRO A 98 -0.72 -12.07 14.32
CA PRO A 98 -0.43 -13.20 13.42
C PRO A 98 -0.13 -12.80 11.95
N PHE A 99 -0.26 -11.53 11.60
CA PHE A 99 -0.17 -11.03 10.23
C PHE A 99 1.26 -11.02 9.70
N LYS A 100 1.42 -11.54 8.49
CA LYS A 100 2.65 -11.54 7.70
C LYS A 100 2.37 -10.80 6.41
N ILE A 101 3.04 -9.69 6.20
CA ILE A 101 2.77 -8.75 5.12
C ILE A 101 3.96 -8.79 4.17
N THR A 102 3.74 -9.31 2.98
CA THR A 102 4.74 -9.22 1.92
C THR A 102 4.75 -7.79 1.39
N SER A 103 5.94 -7.23 1.23
CA SER A 103 6.15 -5.85 0.81
C SER A 103 7.16 -5.82 -0.33
N ASP A 104 7.27 -4.68 -1.00
CA ASP A 104 8.38 -4.46 -1.91
C ASP A 104 9.69 -4.15 -1.15
N ALA A 105 10.78 -4.02 -1.90
CA ALA A 105 12.12 -3.75 -1.38
C ALA A 105 12.19 -2.51 -0.47
N ASN A 106 11.29 -1.54 -0.62
CA ASN A 106 11.30 -0.29 0.12
C ASN A 106 10.27 -0.25 1.27
N GLY A 107 9.59 -1.36 1.55
CA GLY A 107 8.55 -1.39 2.57
C GLY A 107 7.20 -0.83 2.13
N LEU A 108 6.94 -0.73 0.81
CA LEU A 108 5.64 -0.32 0.28
C LEU A 108 4.62 -1.44 0.32
N PHE A 109 3.38 -1.02 0.53
CA PHE A 109 2.20 -1.85 0.52
C PHE A 109 1.26 -1.39 -0.58
N TRP A 110 0.99 -2.29 -1.51
CA TRP A 110 0.11 -2.01 -2.65
C TRP A 110 -1.33 -2.32 -2.27
N ILE A 111 -2.17 -1.29 -2.33
CA ILE A 111 -3.51 -1.33 -1.78
C ILE A 111 -4.46 -1.89 -2.83
N ARG A 112 -5.20 -2.93 -2.47
CA ARG A 112 -6.39 -3.36 -3.20
C ARG A 112 -7.58 -2.56 -2.67
N TYR A 113 -7.85 -1.43 -3.32
CA TYR A 113 -9.00 -0.59 -3.00
C TYR A 113 -10.32 -1.33 -3.24
N LYS A 114 -11.27 -1.08 -2.35
CA LYS A 114 -12.67 -1.49 -2.51
C LYS A 114 -13.54 -0.25 -2.76
N GLN A 115 -14.75 -0.49 -3.25
CA GLN A 115 -15.74 0.58 -3.33
C GLN A 115 -16.09 1.06 -1.93
N SER A 116 -16.03 2.38 -1.72
CA SER A 116 -16.39 3.01 -0.44
C SER A 116 -17.85 2.69 -0.07
N GLN A 117 -18.08 2.24 1.15
CA GLN A 117 -19.40 1.86 1.65
C GLN A 117 -19.89 2.88 2.67
N LYS A 118 -21.01 3.57 2.38
CA LYS A 118 -21.59 4.56 3.30
C LYS A 118 -21.94 4.00 4.68
N SER A 119 -22.26 2.71 4.78
CA SER A 119 -22.55 2.02 6.05
C SER A 119 -21.34 1.91 6.99
N GLN A 120 -20.12 2.09 6.48
CA GLN A 120 -18.89 2.11 7.28
C GLN A 120 -18.56 3.51 7.82
N TYR A 121 -19.38 4.52 7.48
CA TYR A 121 -19.21 5.89 7.90
C TYR A 121 -20.25 6.32 8.91
N ILE A 122 -19.81 7.10 9.89
CA ILE A 122 -20.69 7.80 10.83
C ILE A 122 -20.11 9.18 11.11
N SER A 123 -20.97 10.20 11.12
CA SER A 123 -20.53 11.58 11.40
C SER A 123 -20.15 11.72 12.87
N SER A 124 -19.15 12.56 13.17
CA SER A 124 -18.75 12.84 14.55
C SER A 124 -19.90 13.40 15.39
N THR A 125 -20.80 14.17 14.77
CA THR A 125 -22.01 14.69 15.42
C THR A 125 -22.98 13.57 15.79
N SER A 126 -23.20 12.60 14.90
CA SER A 126 -24.04 11.42 15.21
C SER A 126 -23.43 10.59 16.34
N VAL A 127 -22.11 10.46 16.39
CA VAL A 127 -21.44 9.77 17.52
C VAL A 127 -21.60 10.56 18.81
N TYR A 128 -21.43 11.89 18.77
CA TYR A 128 -21.59 12.77 19.93
C TYR A 128 -23.02 12.75 20.49
N ASP A 129 -24.03 12.72 19.61
CA ASP A 129 -25.44 12.63 19.97
C ASP A 129 -25.89 11.19 20.30
N GLU A 130 -24.96 10.21 20.32
CA GLU A 130 -25.24 8.78 20.55
C GLU A 130 -26.26 8.16 19.57
N LYS A 131 -26.31 8.69 18.33
CA LYS A 131 -27.21 8.25 17.26
C LYS A 131 -26.58 7.12 16.43
N PHE A 132 -26.42 5.95 17.02
CA PHE A 132 -25.97 4.73 16.34
C PHE A 132 -26.47 3.46 17.04
N GLU A 133 -26.49 2.35 16.31
CA GLU A 133 -26.93 1.06 16.86
C GLU A 133 -25.94 0.51 17.90
N GLU A 134 -26.47 -0.16 18.92
CA GLU A 134 -25.63 -0.82 19.91
C GLU A 134 -24.69 -1.83 19.25
N GLY A 135 -23.41 -1.78 19.62
CA GLY A 135 -22.39 -2.66 19.03
C GLY A 135 -21.82 -2.18 17.69
N PHE A 136 -22.22 -1.02 17.16
CA PHE A 136 -21.67 -0.48 15.91
C PHE A 136 -20.13 -0.45 15.89
N PHE A 137 -19.50 -0.13 17.01
CA PHE A 137 -18.03 -0.07 17.17
C PHE A 137 -17.39 -1.32 17.78
N LYS A 138 -18.19 -2.30 18.21
CA LYS A 138 -17.68 -3.46 18.94
C LYS A 138 -16.75 -4.29 18.05
N ASP A 139 -15.57 -4.63 18.57
CA ASP A 139 -14.54 -5.44 17.90
C ASP A 139 -14.05 -4.88 16.54
N LYS A 140 -14.15 -3.55 16.33
CA LYS A 140 -13.71 -2.87 15.10
C LYS A 140 -12.51 -1.95 15.34
N TYR A 141 -11.73 -1.77 14.28
CA TYR A 141 -10.80 -0.65 14.18
C TYR A 141 -11.59 0.60 13.79
N VAL A 142 -11.55 1.63 14.64
CA VAL A 142 -12.24 2.90 14.41
C VAL A 142 -11.21 3.95 14.04
N LEU A 143 -11.41 4.58 12.89
CA LEU A 143 -10.58 5.68 12.41
C LEU A 143 -11.39 6.97 12.45
N ILE A 144 -10.76 8.05 12.91
CA ILE A 144 -11.36 9.38 12.97
C ILE A 144 -10.57 10.26 12.00
N GLY A 145 -11.25 10.87 11.04
CA GLY A 145 -10.64 11.68 10.01
C GLY A 145 -11.60 12.70 9.41
N ALA A 146 -11.04 13.64 8.67
CA ALA A 146 -11.80 14.68 7.99
C ALA A 146 -12.37 14.13 6.67
N SER A 147 -13.66 14.32 6.45
CA SER A 147 -14.34 13.98 5.18
C SER A 147 -14.90 15.19 4.45
N ALA A 148 -14.89 16.37 5.08
CA ALA A 148 -15.36 17.60 4.46
C ALA A 148 -14.36 18.07 3.40
N GLN A 149 -14.86 18.39 2.20
CA GLN A 149 -14.03 18.80 1.06
C GLN A 149 -13.15 20.03 1.37
N GLY A 150 -13.63 20.96 2.20
CA GLY A 150 -12.89 22.16 2.60
C GLY A 150 -11.71 21.92 3.55
N LEU A 151 -11.52 20.69 4.05
CA LEU A 151 -10.39 20.31 4.89
C LEU A 151 -9.20 19.74 4.10
N PHE A 152 -9.34 19.63 2.76
CA PHE A 152 -8.28 19.21 1.84
C PHE A 152 -7.65 17.84 2.11
N ASP A 153 -8.33 16.97 2.87
CA ASP A 153 -7.91 15.58 3.16
C ASP A 153 -8.49 14.59 2.14
N LEU A 154 -8.68 15.01 0.88
CA LEU A 154 -9.25 14.19 -0.17
C LEU A 154 -8.15 13.70 -1.12
N VAL A 155 -8.18 12.41 -1.46
CA VAL A 155 -7.17 11.76 -2.28
C VAL A 155 -7.80 10.97 -3.42
N LYS A 156 -7.11 10.90 -4.56
CA LYS A 156 -7.54 10.11 -5.72
C LYS A 156 -7.04 8.68 -5.60
N THR A 157 -7.91 7.74 -5.98
CA THR A 157 -7.59 6.31 -6.01
C THR A 157 -7.57 5.76 -7.44
N PRO A 158 -6.96 4.58 -7.66
CA PRO A 158 -6.93 3.93 -8.98
C PRO A 158 -8.31 3.52 -9.50
N LEU A 159 -9.33 3.51 -8.65
CA LEU A 159 -10.72 3.24 -9.04
C LEU A 159 -11.41 4.46 -9.69
N GLY A 160 -10.68 5.57 -9.89
CA GLY A 160 -11.22 6.79 -10.49
C GLY A 160 -12.11 7.62 -9.55
N ILE A 161 -12.18 7.24 -8.27
CA ILE A 161 -12.95 7.96 -7.25
C ILE A 161 -12.03 8.69 -6.28
N THR A 162 -12.53 9.81 -5.75
CA THR A 162 -11.88 10.59 -4.70
C THR A 162 -12.48 10.19 -3.35
N ILE A 163 -11.64 9.86 -2.38
CA ILE A 163 -12.04 9.41 -1.03
C ILE A 163 -11.33 10.23 0.05
N PRO A 164 -11.85 10.26 1.29
CA PRO A 164 -11.10 10.79 2.43
C PRO A 164 -9.78 10.06 2.66
N GLY A 165 -8.71 10.78 3.02
CA GLY A 165 -7.37 10.21 3.27
C GLY A 165 -7.38 9.15 4.37
N VAL A 166 -8.23 9.31 5.37
CA VAL A 166 -8.45 8.29 6.42
C VAL A 166 -8.94 6.94 5.87
N GLU A 167 -9.69 6.94 4.77
CA GLU A 167 -10.18 5.72 4.11
C GLU A 167 -9.03 4.93 3.48
N VAL A 168 -7.93 5.58 3.08
CA VAL A 168 -6.71 4.87 2.61
C VAL A 168 -6.15 4.00 3.73
N HIS A 169 -6.04 4.53 4.95
CA HIS A 169 -5.57 3.76 6.10
C HIS A 169 -6.56 2.65 6.50
N ALA A 170 -7.87 2.87 6.35
CA ALA A 170 -8.87 1.84 6.55
C ALA A 170 -8.70 0.68 5.55
N ASN A 171 -8.49 0.97 4.25
CA ASN A 171 -8.20 -0.03 3.23
C ASN A 171 -6.92 -0.80 3.53
N VAL A 172 -5.86 -0.14 4.00
CA VAL A 172 -4.60 -0.80 4.43
C VAL A 172 -4.87 -1.79 5.56
N ILE A 173 -5.60 -1.36 6.59
CA ILE A 173 -5.93 -2.23 7.73
C ILE A 173 -6.74 -3.44 7.25
N GLU A 174 -7.82 -3.21 6.50
CA GLU A 174 -8.68 -4.26 5.99
C GLU A 174 -7.92 -5.24 5.09
N ASN A 175 -7.06 -4.73 4.20
CA ASN A 175 -6.25 -5.56 3.31
C ASN A 175 -5.28 -6.46 4.10
N ILE A 176 -4.66 -5.96 5.16
CA ILE A 176 -3.77 -6.76 6.01
C ILE A 176 -4.56 -7.81 6.80
N LEU A 177 -5.70 -7.42 7.38
CA LEU A 177 -6.56 -8.34 8.15
C LEU A 177 -7.06 -9.51 7.30
N ASN A 178 -7.44 -9.22 6.05
CA ASN A 178 -7.99 -10.21 5.11
C ASN A 178 -6.92 -10.87 4.21
N ASN A 179 -5.65 -10.47 4.32
CA ASN A 179 -4.57 -10.85 3.40
C ASN A 179 -4.96 -10.66 1.92
N SER A 180 -5.65 -9.56 1.61
CA SER A 180 -6.25 -9.28 0.30
C SER A 180 -5.58 -8.13 -0.47
N TYR A 181 -4.32 -7.82 -0.15
CA TYR A 181 -3.53 -6.76 -0.80
C TYR A 181 -2.93 -7.20 -2.13
N LEU A 182 -2.40 -6.24 -2.87
CA LEU A 182 -1.67 -6.48 -4.10
C LEU A 182 -0.18 -6.71 -3.79
N ILE A 183 0.47 -7.58 -4.56
CA ILE A 183 1.88 -7.89 -4.41
C ILE A 183 2.61 -7.45 -5.67
N ARG A 184 3.69 -6.68 -5.50
CA ARG A 184 4.62 -6.35 -6.57
C ARG A 184 5.95 -7.02 -6.27
N ASN A 185 6.22 -8.13 -6.94
CA ASN A 185 7.43 -8.91 -6.70
C ASN A 185 8.59 -8.36 -7.55
N PRO A 186 9.73 -7.96 -6.95
CA PRO A 186 10.87 -7.44 -7.70
C PRO A 186 11.39 -8.39 -8.79
N LYS A 187 11.23 -9.71 -8.62
CA LYS A 187 11.66 -10.70 -9.62
C LYS A 187 10.82 -10.65 -10.90
N VAL A 188 9.57 -10.17 -10.81
CA VAL A 188 8.69 -10.04 -11.97
C VAL A 188 9.25 -9.01 -12.94
N TYR A 189 9.91 -7.95 -12.46
CA TYR A 189 10.54 -6.95 -13.32
C TYR A 189 11.55 -7.53 -14.31
N ILE A 190 12.35 -8.51 -13.88
CA ILE A 190 13.32 -9.18 -14.77
C ILE A 190 12.59 -9.98 -15.85
N VAL A 191 11.49 -10.65 -15.47
CA VAL A 191 10.66 -11.42 -16.40
C VAL A 191 9.96 -10.48 -17.39
N GLU A 192 9.41 -9.36 -16.91
CA GLU A 192 8.82 -8.29 -17.73
C GLU A 192 9.81 -7.80 -18.77
N LEU A 193 11.01 -7.40 -18.34
CA LEU A 193 12.06 -6.88 -19.22
C LEU A 193 12.47 -7.90 -20.29
N LEU A 194 12.72 -9.16 -19.90
CA LEU A 194 13.08 -10.21 -20.85
C LEU A 194 11.94 -10.48 -21.84
N PHE A 195 10.69 -10.50 -21.38
CA PHE A 195 9.53 -10.69 -22.22
C PHE A 195 9.34 -9.54 -23.21
N SER A 196 9.51 -8.29 -22.79
CA SER A 196 9.48 -7.12 -23.67
C SER A 196 10.58 -7.16 -24.73
N ILE A 197 11.81 -7.56 -24.36
CA ILE A 197 12.93 -7.75 -25.31
C ILE A 197 12.58 -8.82 -26.35
N ILE A 198 12.03 -9.96 -25.92
CA ILE A 198 11.63 -11.05 -26.81
C ILE A 198 10.53 -10.59 -27.78
N ILE A 199 9.48 -9.92 -27.29
CA ILE A 199 8.41 -9.37 -28.14
C ILE A 199 8.98 -8.36 -29.14
N ALA A 200 9.86 -7.47 -28.70
CA ALA A 200 10.49 -6.47 -29.57
C ALA A 200 11.31 -7.15 -30.68
N PHE A 201 12.09 -8.18 -30.34
CA PHE A 201 12.89 -8.92 -31.32
C PHE A 201 12.02 -9.69 -32.32
N ILE A 202 10.97 -10.36 -31.85
CA ILE A 202 10.00 -11.05 -32.70
C ILE A 202 9.33 -10.06 -33.66
N THR A 203 8.84 -8.94 -33.14
CA THR A 203 8.17 -7.90 -33.94
C THR A 203 9.13 -7.30 -34.97
N PHE A 204 10.38 -7.01 -34.58
CA PHE A 204 11.41 -6.50 -35.48
C PHE A 204 11.74 -7.49 -36.60
N TYR A 205 12.01 -8.75 -36.26
CA TYR A 205 12.35 -9.79 -37.23
C TYR A 205 11.24 -10.00 -38.26
N PHE A 206 9.99 -10.10 -37.82
CA PHE A 206 8.86 -10.28 -38.73
C PHE A 206 8.50 -9.02 -39.53
N SER A 207 8.78 -7.84 -38.98
CA SER A 207 8.61 -6.57 -39.72
C SER A 207 9.53 -6.46 -40.94
N GLN A 208 10.71 -7.09 -40.93
CA GLN A 208 11.65 -7.04 -42.05
C GLN A 208 11.32 -8.09 -43.14
N ASN A 209 10.73 -9.22 -42.74
CA ASN A 209 10.62 -10.40 -43.60
C ASN A 209 9.19 -10.64 -44.15
N ILE A 210 8.17 -9.94 -43.64
CA ILE A 210 6.77 -10.19 -43.99
C ILE A 210 6.08 -8.90 -44.46
N LYS A 211 5.06 -9.05 -45.32
CA LYS A 211 4.17 -7.95 -45.73
C LYS A 211 3.65 -7.17 -44.50
N PRO A 212 3.58 -5.82 -44.57
CA PRO A 212 3.23 -4.96 -43.43
C PRO A 212 1.94 -5.35 -42.68
N LYS A 213 0.93 -5.86 -43.41
CA LYS A 213 -0.35 -6.29 -42.82
C LYS A 213 -0.21 -7.38 -41.73
N TYR A 214 0.74 -8.29 -41.88
CA TYR A 214 0.96 -9.36 -40.89
C TYR A 214 1.86 -8.88 -39.74
N GLY A 215 2.81 -7.98 -40.02
CA GLY A 215 3.62 -7.33 -38.98
C GLY A 215 2.75 -6.54 -38.00
N LEU A 216 1.78 -5.77 -38.51
CA LEU A 216 0.78 -5.06 -37.69
C LEU A 216 -0.05 -6.02 -36.84
N ALA A 217 -0.50 -7.15 -37.42
CA ALA A 217 -1.28 -8.14 -36.68
C ALA A 217 -0.49 -8.76 -35.52
N ILE A 218 0.80 -9.07 -35.72
CA ILE A 218 1.70 -9.58 -34.67
C ILE A 218 1.86 -8.55 -33.56
N TYR A 219 2.08 -7.28 -33.91
CA TYR A 219 2.21 -6.20 -32.93
C TYR A 219 0.96 -6.05 -32.06
N PHE A 220 -0.22 -5.92 -32.65
CA PHE A 220 -1.47 -5.83 -31.87
C PHE A 220 -1.75 -7.09 -31.06
N SER A 221 -1.48 -8.28 -31.60
CA SER A 221 -1.61 -9.53 -30.86
C SER A 221 -0.67 -9.58 -29.65
N SER A 222 0.54 -9.03 -29.77
CA SER A 222 1.49 -8.97 -28.66
C SER A 222 0.97 -8.06 -27.55
N ILE A 223 0.45 -6.87 -27.87
CA ILE A 223 -0.18 -5.96 -26.90
C ILE A 223 -1.36 -6.63 -26.19
N ILE A 224 -2.22 -7.31 -26.95
CA ILE A 224 -3.36 -8.03 -26.36
C ILE A 224 -2.88 -9.13 -25.42
N SER A 225 -1.85 -9.88 -25.81
CA SER A 225 -1.28 -10.95 -24.97
C SER A 225 -0.71 -10.41 -23.66
N VAL A 226 -0.01 -9.27 -23.71
CA VAL A 226 0.55 -8.56 -22.56
C VAL A 226 -0.56 -8.18 -21.58
N ILE A 227 -1.62 -7.53 -22.07
CA ILE A 227 -2.77 -7.10 -21.26
C ILE A 227 -3.46 -8.32 -20.64
N LEU A 228 -3.67 -9.39 -21.41
CA LEU A 228 -4.31 -10.61 -20.91
C LEU A 228 -3.47 -11.31 -19.84
N ILE A 229 -2.15 -11.38 -20.00
CA ILE A 229 -1.24 -11.94 -19.00
C ILE A 229 -1.31 -11.11 -17.72
N GLY A 230 -1.12 -9.79 -17.81
CA GLY A 230 -1.18 -8.90 -16.64
C GLY A 230 -2.52 -8.98 -15.90
N LEU A 231 -3.64 -8.94 -16.65
CA LEU A 231 -4.98 -9.03 -16.08
C LEU A 231 -5.25 -10.39 -15.42
N THR A 232 -4.73 -11.48 -16.00
CA THR A 232 -4.85 -12.83 -15.44
C THR A 232 -4.10 -12.93 -14.11
N PHE A 233 -2.86 -12.42 -14.02
CA PHE A 233 -2.11 -12.41 -12.76
C PHE A 233 -2.74 -11.51 -11.69
N PHE A 234 -3.27 -10.35 -12.09
CA PHE A 234 -3.98 -9.46 -11.18
C PHE A 234 -5.23 -10.12 -10.57
N LEU A 235 -6.05 -10.78 -11.41
CA LEU A 235 -7.29 -11.42 -10.96
C LEU A 235 -7.05 -12.70 -10.17
N LEU A 236 -6.13 -13.56 -10.62
CA LEU A 236 -5.93 -14.88 -10.02
C LEU A 236 -4.92 -14.89 -8.87
N ARG A 237 -3.92 -14.01 -8.90
CA ARG A 237 -2.80 -14.02 -7.94
C ARG A 237 -2.65 -12.75 -7.12
N SER A 238 -3.42 -11.70 -7.40
CA SER A 238 -3.21 -10.37 -6.80
C SER A 238 -1.81 -9.81 -7.05
N GLU A 239 -1.13 -10.29 -8.09
CA GLU A 239 0.20 -9.82 -8.47
C GLU A 239 0.08 -8.72 -9.51
N LEU A 240 0.78 -7.62 -9.28
CA LEU A 240 0.91 -6.54 -10.24
C LEU A 240 2.06 -6.85 -11.19
N ILE A 241 1.72 -6.82 -12.48
CA ILE A 241 2.63 -7.05 -13.59
C ILE A 241 2.50 -5.84 -14.52
N ASP A 242 3.58 -5.09 -14.65
CA ASP A 242 3.76 -3.97 -15.58
C ASP A 242 4.54 -4.49 -16.80
N ILE A 243 3.90 -5.30 -17.67
CA ILE A 243 4.46 -5.69 -18.99
C ILE A 243 4.06 -4.65 -20.04
#